data_AF-A0A6B1B160-F1
#
_entry.id   AF-A0A6B1B160-F1
#
_cell.length_a   1.000
_cell.length_b   1.000
_cell.length_c   1.000
_cell.angle_alpha   90.00
_cell.angle_beta   90.00
_cell.angle_gamma   90.00
#
_symmetry.space_group_name_H-M   'P 1'
#
loop_
_entity.id
_entity.type
_entity.pdbx_description
1 polymer ?
#
loop_
_entity_poly.entity_id
_entity_poly.type
_entity_poly.pdbx_seq_one_letter_code
_entity_poly.pdbx_strand_id
1 'polypeptide(L)'
;MRTTLTLDDDVAEALKDQARQLDQPFKQVVNNALRRGLSPAAPQPRTPYRVAPHRSGLRPGVDPLRLNQLNDALEANDAEPTQA
;
A
#
# COMPACT_ATOMS: atom_id res chain seq x y z
N MET A 1 36.57 6.69 -5.21
CA MET A 1 36.53 8.11 -5.63
C MET A 1 36.49 9.01 -4.40
N ARG A 2 37.06 10.21 -4.46
CA ARG A 2 36.90 11.26 -3.45
C ARG A 2 35.85 12.24 -3.96
N THR A 3 34.81 12.47 -3.17
CA THR A 3 33.73 13.42 -3.47
C THR A 3 33.53 14.32 -2.26
N THR A 4 33.12 15.56 -2.52
CA THR A 4 32.61 16.47 -1.50
C THR A 4 31.11 16.60 -1.76
N LEU A 5 30.30 16.39 -0.72
CA LEU A 5 28.85 16.44 -0.81
C LEU A 5 28.32 17.21 0.39
N THR A 6 27.34 18.07 0.15
CA THR A 6 26.62 18.79 1.20
C THR A 6 25.45 17.91 1.64
N LEU A 7 25.29 17.74 2.95
CA LEU A 7 24.16 17.03 3.56
C LEU A 7 23.36 18.02 4.38
N ASP A 8 22.05 17.83 4.42
CA ASP A 8 21.20 18.49 5.40
C ASP A 8 21.57 18.00 6.82
N ASP A 9 21.36 18.86 7.82
CA ASP A 9 21.83 18.61 9.19
C ASP A 9 21.20 17.33 9.79
N ASP A 10 19.93 17.09 9.51
CA ASP A 10 19.18 15.90 9.96
C ASP A 10 19.73 14.61 9.34
N VAL A 11 20.07 14.63 8.05
CA VAL A 11 20.68 13.48 7.34
C VAL A 11 22.08 13.21 7.90
N ALA A 12 22.86 14.26 8.16
CA ALA A 12 24.20 14.13 8.72
C ALA A 12 24.18 13.53 10.14
N GLU A 13 23.23 13.97 10.98
CA GLU A 13 23.01 13.41 12.32
C GLU A 13 22.58 11.94 12.27
N ALA A 14 21.58 11.61 11.45
CA ALA A 14 21.11 10.24 11.30
C ALA A 14 22.23 9.27 10.85
N LEU A 15 23.09 9.71 9.91
CA LEU A 15 24.22 8.90 9.46
C LEU A 15 25.29 8.72 10.54
N LYS A 16 25.53 9.74 11.39
CA LYS A 16 26.48 9.65 12.52
C LYS A 16 25.97 8.69 13.58
N ASP A 17 24.68 8.78 13.91
CA ASP A 17 24.06 7.89 14.89
C ASP A 17 24.07 6.44 14.40
N GLN A 18 23.77 6.22 13.12
CA GLN A 18 23.83 4.88 12.55
C GLN A 18 25.26 4.33 12.49
N ALA A 19 26.28 5.18 12.26
CA ALA A 19 27.69 4.78 12.35
C ALA A 19 28.09 4.37 13.77
N ARG A 20 27.61 5.09 14.79
CA ARG A 20 27.81 4.73 16.20
C ARG A 20 27.12 3.42 16.57
N GLN A 21 25.87 3.25 16.15
CA GLN A 21 25.08 2.05 16.46
C GLN A 21 25.65 0.78 15.82
N LEU A 22 26.19 0.89 14.60
CA LEU A 22 26.74 -0.24 13.85
C LEU A 22 28.24 -0.48 14.13
N ASP A 23 28.88 0.39 14.90
CA ASP A 23 30.34 0.43 15.10
C ASP A 23 31.11 0.37 13.75
N GLN A 24 30.64 1.18 12.78
CA GLN A 24 31.18 1.20 11.42
C GLN A 24 31.72 2.58 11.04
N PRO A 25 32.75 2.65 10.17
CA PRO A 25 33.25 3.91 9.67
C PRO A 25 32.15 4.72 8.97
N PHE A 26 32.07 6.02 9.25
CA PHE A 26 31.05 6.93 8.67
C PHE A 26 30.94 6.79 7.14
N LYS A 27 32.09 6.73 6.43
CA LYS A 27 32.14 6.51 4.98
C LYS A 27 31.44 5.22 4.54
N GLN A 28 31.58 4.14 5.31
CA GLN A 28 30.95 2.86 4.99
C GLN A 28 29.43 2.96 5.15
N VAL A 29 28.97 3.60 6.22
CA VAL A 29 27.54 3.84 6.45
C VAL A 29 26.94 4.72 5.35
N VAL A 30 27.59 5.83 4.99
CA VAL A 30 27.15 6.71 3.89
C VAL A 30 27.04 5.94 2.58
N ASN A 31 28.08 5.20 2.19
CA ASN A 31 28.05 4.44 0.95
C ASN A 31 26.98 3.33 0.96
N ASN A 32 26.78 2.66 2.09
CA ASN A 32 25.75 1.64 2.22
C ASN A 32 24.35 2.25 2.14
N ALA A 33 24.12 3.40 2.77
CA ALA A 33 22.86 4.13 2.68
C ALA A 33 22.58 4.55 1.22
N LEU A 34 23.58 5.12 0.53
CA LEU A 34 23.46 5.49 -0.88
C LEU A 34 23.20 4.28 -1.79
N ARG A 35 23.90 3.15 -1.57
CA ARG A 35 23.66 1.91 -2.33
C ARG A 35 22.24 1.38 -2.14
N ARG A 36 21.72 1.41 -0.91
CA ARG A 36 20.34 1.01 -0.64
C ARG A 36 19.33 1.94 -1.29
N GLY A 37 19.56 3.25 -1.25
CA GLY A 37 18.67 4.25 -1.86
C GLY A 37 18.71 4.27 -3.40
N LEU A 38 19.86 3.96 -4.00
CA LEU A 38 20.04 3.90 -5.45
C LEU A 38 19.76 2.51 -6.04
N SER A 39 19.63 1.48 -5.20
CA SER A 39 19.21 0.17 -5.69
C SER A 39 17.76 0.28 -6.15
N PRO A 40 17.44 -0.05 -7.42
CA PRO A 40 16.06 -0.17 -7.83
C PRO A 40 15.39 -1.17 -6.89
N ALA A 41 14.23 -0.82 -6.35
CA ALA A 41 13.45 -1.73 -5.55
C ALA A 41 13.28 -3.02 -6.36
N ALA A 42 13.76 -4.15 -5.83
CA ALA A 42 13.46 -5.44 -6.42
C ALA A 42 11.93 -5.50 -6.54
N PRO A 43 11.37 -5.88 -7.70
CA PRO A 43 9.93 -5.97 -7.85
C PRO A 43 9.39 -6.80 -6.70
N GLN A 44 8.62 -6.17 -5.83
CA GLN A 44 8.05 -6.87 -4.69
C GLN A 44 7.21 -8.00 -5.28
N PRO A 45 7.41 -9.27 -4.87
CA PRO A 45 6.66 -10.38 -5.43
C PRO A 45 5.18 -10.11 -5.18
N ARG A 46 4.45 -9.75 -6.24
CA ARG A 46 3.01 -9.53 -6.15
C ARG A 46 2.39 -10.90 -5.93
N THR A 47 1.78 -11.10 -4.77
CA THR A 47 0.94 -12.27 -4.56
C THR A 47 -0.19 -12.23 -5.59
N PRO A 48 -0.44 -13.34 -6.33
CA PRO A 48 -1.55 -13.39 -7.26
C PRO A 48 -2.85 -13.15 -6.50
N TYR A 49 -3.70 -12.28 -7.05
CA TYR A 49 -5.03 -12.02 -6.48
C TYR A 49 -5.84 -13.32 -6.44
N ARG A 50 -6.36 -13.67 -5.26
CA ARG A 50 -7.23 -14.84 -5.06
C ARG A 50 -8.62 -14.36 -4.64
N VAL A 51 -9.63 -14.73 -5.40
CA VAL A 51 -11.04 -14.54 -5.03
C VAL A 51 -11.50 -15.72 -4.19
N ALA A 52 -12.16 -15.46 -3.07
CA ALA A 52 -12.92 -16.45 -2.32
C ALA A 52 -14.39 -16.37 -2.78
N PRO A 53 -14.86 -17.23 -3.70
CA PRO A 53 -16.21 -17.14 -4.22
C PRO A 53 -17.24 -17.52 -3.15
N HIS A 54 -18.31 -16.74 -3.06
CA HIS A 54 -19.48 -17.09 -2.25
C HIS A 54 -20.56 -17.73 -3.14
N ARG A 55 -21.11 -18.88 -2.73
CA ARG A 55 -22.23 -19.50 -3.42
C ARG A 55 -23.51 -18.72 -3.12
N SER A 56 -23.94 -17.89 -4.05
CA SER A 56 -25.25 -17.23 -4.03
C SER A 56 -26.05 -17.63 -5.26
N GLY A 57 -27.35 -17.90 -5.06
CA GLY A 57 -28.31 -18.06 -6.15
C GLY A 57 -29.06 -16.75 -6.38
N LEU A 58 -29.46 -16.50 -7.62
CA LEU A 58 -30.32 -15.36 -7.94
C LEU A 58 -31.78 -15.73 -7.67
N ARG A 59 -32.53 -14.80 -7.08
CA ARG A 59 -33.97 -14.97 -6.94
C ARG A 59 -34.63 -14.85 -8.32
N PRO A 60 -35.76 -15.53 -8.57
CA PRO A 60 -36.54 -15.32 -9.78
C PRO A 60 -36.87 -13.84 -9.98
N GLY A 61 -36.74 -13.34 -11.20
CA GLY A 61 -36.94 -11.92 -11.54
C GLY A 61 -35.72 -11.02 -11.30
N VAL A 62 -34.63 -11.54 -10.74
CA VAL A 62 -33.36 -10.80 -10.61
C VAL A 62 -32.48 -11.08 -11.82
N ASP A 63 -32.24 -10.03 -12.62
CA ASP A 63 -31.30 -10.07 -13.75
C ASP A 63 -29.88 -9.77 -13.26
N PRO A 64 -28.92 -10.72 -13.38
CA PRO A 64 -27.53 -10.49 -12.96
C PRO A 64 -26.79 -9.43 -13.77
N LEU A 65 -27.29 -9.06 -14.95
CA LEU A 65 -26.70 -8.00 -15.78
C LEU A 65 -27.29 -6.61 -15.48
N ARG A 66 -28.29 -6.53 -14.60
CA ARG A 66 -28.99 -5.28 -14.23
C ARG A 66 -29.11 -5.09 -12.72
N LEU A 67 -28.04 -5.39 -11.98
CA LEU A 67 -28.01 -5.28 -10.52
C LEU A 67 -28.25 -3.87 -9.99
N ASN A 68 -28.00 -2.83 -10.79
CA ASN A 68 -28.33 -1.45 -10.45
C ASN A 68 -29.84 -1.25 -10.25
N GLN A 69 -30.68 -1.88 -11.08
CA GLN A 69 -32.14 -1.79 -10.95
C GLN A 69 -32.65 -2.48 -9.68
N LEU A 70 -31.97 -3.56 -9.28
CA LEU A 70 -32.26 -4.21 -8.01
C LEU A 70 -31.87 -3.32 -6.82
N ASN A 71 -30.76 -2.60 -6.92
CA ASN A 71 -30.38 -1.62 -5.91
C ASN A 71 -31.43 -0.51 -5.77
N ASP A 72 -31.86 0.08 -6.90
CA ASP A 72 -32.89 1.13 -6.92
C ASP A 72 -34.22 0.64 -6.29
N ALA A 73 -34.61 -0.60 -6.57
CA ALA A 73 -35.82 -1.21 -6.00
C ALA A 73 -35.69 -1.48 -4.49
N LEU A 74 -34.51 -1.86 -4.00
CA LEU A 74 -34.25 -2.03 -2.56
C LEU A 74 -34.31 -0.68 -1.83
N GLU A 75 -33.69 0.36 -2.38
CA GLU A 75 -33.73 1.71 -1.82
C GLU A 75 -35.16 2.26 -1.73
N ALA A 76 -36.00 2.00 -2.74
CA ALA A 76 -37.41 2.39 -2.72
C ALA A 76 -38.22 1.63 -1.63
N ASN A 77 -37.86 0.38 -1.34
CA ASN A 77 -38.57 -0.47 -0.38
C ASN A 77 -38.13 -0.21 1.07
N ASP A 78 -36.86 0.14 1.29
CA ASP A 78 -36.34 0.56 2.60
C ASP A 78 -36.81 1.97 2.99
N ALA A 79 -37.32 2.75 2.03
CA ALA A 79 -37.82 4.11 2.25
C ALA A 79 -39.28 4.19 2.76
N GLU A 80 -39.99 3.07 2.92
CA GLU A 80 -41.29 3.03 3.58
C GLU A 80 -41.10 3.23 5.10
N PRO A 81 -41.53 4.36 5.69
CA PRO A 81 -41.56 4.46 7.13
C PRO A 81 -42.62 3.47 7.62
N THR A 82 -42.22 2.58 8.53
CA THR A 82 -43.16 1.82 9.37
C THR A 82 -44.15 2.80 10.00
N GLN A 83 -45.35 2.95 9.42
CA GLN A 83 -46.46 3.65 10.02
C GLN A 83 -47.41 2.62 10.64
N ALA A 84 -47.34 2.60 11.97
CA ALA A 84 -48.37 2.29 12.97
C ALA A 84 -49.35 1.13 12.73
#